data_AF-A0A161X0J5-F1
#
_entry.id   AF-A0A161X0J5-F1
#
_cell.length_a   1.000
_cell.length_b   1.000
_cell.length_c   1.000
_cell.angle_alpha   90.00
_cell.angle_beta   90.00
_cell.angle_gamma   90.00
#
_symmetry.space_group_name_H-M   'P 1'
#
loop_
_entity.id
_entity.type
_entity.pdbx_description
1 polymer ?
#
loop_
_entity_poly.entity_id
_entity_poly.type
_entity_poly.pdbx_seq_one_letter_code
_entity_poly.pdbx_strand_id
1 'polypeptide(L)'
;MNNKNYKYLTFTLFAAAILWYLMFVIKPFNFWIEMSVSILLLILMAYFANRDIFSLGKVKIRYILIGVVSAIALYGIFYAGNIISGYLFPFKDAQISSVYSNKSNANLALIGLLLFFIIGPGEELYWRGFIQNTLGKKFGENKGYLFSVLLYAAVHIVTGNFMLVIAALVCGLFWGWLYKKEKSLIPVIISHAVWDLTIFVLLPLM
;
A
#
# COMPACT_ATOMS: atom_id res chain seq x y z
N MET A 1 -26.27 -2.31 -2.76
CA MET A 1 -25.29 -1.71 -1.80
C MET A 1 -25.87 -0.47 -1.19
N ASN A 2 -25.69 -0.26 0.11
CA ASN A 2 -26.34 0.81 0.85
C ASN A 2 -25.60 2.16 0.66
N ASN A 3 -26.32 3.28 0.49
CA ASN A 3 -25.75 4.63 0.30
C ASN A 3 -24.76 5.05 1.41
N LYS A 4 -24.90 4.43 2.59
CA LYS A 4 -24.01 4.56 3.73
C LYS A 4 -22.54 4.29 3.36
N ASN A 5 -22.24 3.20 2.65
CA ASN A 5 -20.85 2.78 2.37
C ASN A 5 -20.07 3.79 1.53
N TYR A 6 -20.75 4.54 0.65
CA TYR A 6 -20.09 5.56 -0.18
C TYR A 6 -19.74 6.82 0.60
N LYS A 7 -20.59 7.21 1.57
CA LYS A 7 -20.27 8.32 2.49
C LYS A 7 -19.03 7.97 3.32
N TYR A 8 -18.95 6.74 3.83
CA TYR A 8 -17.76 6.28 4.56
C TYR A 8 -16.53 6.15 3.66
N LEU A 9 -16.68 5.69 2.42
CA LEU A 9 -15.57 5.65 1.46
C LEU A 9 -14.97 7.05 1.26
N THR A 10 -15.80 8.04 0.95
CA THR A 10 -15.32 9.42 0.78
C THR A 10 -14.69 9.96 2.06
N PHE A 11 -15.33 9.75 3.22
CA PHE A 11 -14.83 10.21 4.51
C PHE A 11 -13.46 9.60 4.87
N THR A 12 -13.29 8.29 4.68
CA THR A 12 -12.01 7.62 4.97
C THR A 12 -10.91 8.02 3.99
N LEU A 13 -11.22 8.31 2.72
CA LEU A 13 -10.24 8.84 1.77
C LEU A 13 -9.75 10.23 2.17
N PHE A 14 -10.65 11.10 2.66
CA PHE A 14 -10.24 12.38 3.24
C PHE A 14 -9.36 12.20 4.47
N ALA A 15 -9.71 11.27 5.36
CA ALA A 15 -8.86 10.95 6.51
C ALA A 15 -7.49 10.41 6.06
N ALA A 16 -7.43 9.54 5.05
CA ALA A 16 -6.17 9.03 4.50
C ALA A 16 -5.30 10.17 3.96
N ALA A 17 -5.88 11.11 3.21
CA ALA A 17 -5.14 12.27 2.71
C ALA A 17 -4.59 13.17 3.84
N ILE A 18 -5.39 13.39 4.90
CA ILE A 18 -4.96 14.16 6.09
C ILE A 18 -3.83 13.43 6.81
N LEU A 19 -3.95 12.12 7.05
CA LEU A 19 -2.94 11.32 7.72
C LEU A 19 -1.62 11.28 6.93
N TRP A 20 -1.69 11.12 5.59
CA TRP A 20 -0.52 11.20 4.73
C TRP A 20 0.12 12.59 4.74
N TYR A 21 -0.68 13.66 4.74
CA TYR A 21 -0.17 15.03 4.87
C TYR A 21 0.56 15.22 6.21
N LEU A 22 -0.03 14.77 7.31
CA LEU A 22 0.60 14.86 8.63
C LEU A 22 1.93 14.09 8.64
N MET A 23 1.94 12.87 8.13
CA MET A 23 3.11 11.98 8.17
C MET A 23 4.25 12.41 7.24
N PHE A 24 3.96 12.93 6.04
CA PHE A 24 5.00 13.27 5.07
C PHE A 24 5.35 14.76 5.01
N VAL A 25 4.45 15.66 5.43
CA VAL A 25 4.67 17.11 5.37
C VAL A 25 4.93 17.68 6.75
N ILE A 26 4.05 17.43 7.72
CA ILE A 26 4.17 18.01 9.07
C ILE A 26 5.22 17.27 9.91
N LYS A 27 5.30 15.95 9.79
CA LYS A 27 6.24 15.06 10.48
C LYS A 27 6.31 15.31 12.01
N PRO A 28 5.16 15.28 12.72
CA PRO A 28 5.12 15.67 14.13
C PRO A 28 5.86 14.71 15.07
N PHE A 29 5.99 13.43 14.69
CA PHE A 29 6.57 12.36 15.49
C PHE A 29 7.32 11.34 14.60
N ASN A 30 7.54 10.14 15.15
CA ASN A 30 8.24 9.05 14.49
C ASN A 30 7.43 8.49 13.31
N PHE A 31 8.03 8.50 12.11
CA PHE A 31 7.40 8.02 10.87
C PHE A 31 6.76 6.63 10.98
N TRP A 32 7.43 5.66 11.59
CA TRP A 32 6.95 4.28 11.65
C TRP A 32 5.77 4.10 12.60
N ILE A 33 5.76 4.86 13.71
CA ILE A 33 4.64 4.91 14.63
C ILE A 33 3.45 5.57 13.94
N GLU A 34 3.67 6.71 13.29
CA GLU A 34 2.61 7.42 12.56
C GLU A 34 2.00 6.58 11.45
N MET A 35 2.82 5.89 10.66
CA MET A 35 2.34 4.98 9.61
C MET A 35 1.48 3.85 10.19
N SER A 36 1.97 3.21 11.26
CA SER A 36 1.26 2.12 11.93
C SER A 36 -0.06 2.56 12.56
N VAL A 37 -0.08 3.70 13.25
CA VAL A 37 -1.30 4.26 13.85
C VAL A 37 -2.27 4.71 12.75
N SER A 38 -1.79 5.39 11.71
CA SER A 38 -2.61 5.86 10.60
C SER A 38 -3.31 4.69 9.91
N ILE A 39 -2.59 3.61 9.62
CA ILE A 39 -3.21 2.47 8.95
C ILE A 39 -4.21 1.73 9.85
N LEU A 40 -3.91 1.58 11.14
CA LEU A 40 -4.84 0.98 12.11
C LEU A 40 -6.11 1.82 12.25
N LEU A 41 -6.00 3.16 12.26
CA LEU A 41 -7.15 4.07 12.26
C LEU A 41 -7.99 3.93 10.98
N LEU A 42 -7.35 3.87 9.81
CA LEU A 42 -8.06 3.70 8.53
C LEU A 42 -8.80 2.35 8.46
N ILE A 43 -8.18 1.27 8.93
CA ILE A 43 -8.83 -0.04 9.04
C ILE A 43 -10.01 0.02 10.01
N LEU A 44 -9.85 0.66 11.16
CA LEU A 44 -10.91 0.82 12.15
C LEU A 44 -12.11 1.58 11.56
N MET A 45 -11.85 2.69 10.85
CA MET A 45 -12.91 3.44 10.16
C MET A 45 -13.57 2.61 9.06
N ALA A 46 -12.79 1.86 8.27
CA ALA A 46 -13.30 0.97 7.24
C ALA A 46 -14.16 -0.17 7.83
N TYR A 47 -13.79 -0.69 9.00
CA TYR A 47 -14.54 -1.73 9.71
C TYR A 47 -15.95 -1.26 10.10
N PHE A 48 -16.08 -0.01 10.55
CA PHE A 48 -17.40 0.58 10.84
C PHE A 48 -18.27 0.77 9.58
N ALA A 49 -17.66 0.89 8.41
CA ALA A 49 -18.36 0.97 7.13
C ALA A 49 -18.74 -0.41 6.58
N ASN A 50 -17.85 -1.40 6.73
CA ASN A 50 -18.04 -2.76 6.27
C ASN A 50 -17.29 -3.73 7.19
N ARG A 51 -18.02 -4.53 7.97
CA ARG A 51 -17.41 -5.49 8.91
C ARG A 51 -16.70 -6.65 8.22
N ASP A 52 -17.06 -6.93 6.96
CA ASP A 52 -16.51 -8.06 6.21
C ASP A 52 -15.08 -7.80 5.69
N ILE A 53 -14.47 -6.64 5.98
CA ILE A 53 -13.10 -6.34 5.55
C ILE A 53 -12.07 -7.34 6.12
N PHE A 54 -12.38 -7.98 7.24
CA PHE A 54 -11.55 -9.01 7.87
C PHE A 54 -11.88 -10.44 7.40
N SER A 55 -12.79 -10.60 6.44
CA SER A 55 -13.13 -11.91 5.90
C SER A 55 -12.04 -12.36 4.90
N LEU A 56 -10.91 -12.84 5.44
CA LEU A 56 -9.74 -13.28 4.66
C LEU A 56 -9.96 -14.62 3.95
N GLY A 57 -10.96 -15.40 4.40
CA GLY A 57 -11.18 -16.77 3.93
C GLY A 57 -10.14 -17.75 4.48
N LYS A 58 -10.08 -18.96 3.89
CA LYS A 58 -9.14 -20.00 4.33
C LYS A 58 -7.75 -19.78 3.73
N VAL A 59 -6.72 -19.87 4.57
CA VAL A 59 -5.32 -19.91 4.13
C VAL A 59 -5.07 -21.21 3.36
N LYS A 60 -4.49 -21.08 2.18
CA LYS A 60 -4.10 -22.20 1.31
C LYS A 60 -2.63 -22.05 0.94
N ILE A 61 -1.90 -23.16 0.85
CA ILE A 61 -0.49 -23.15 0.43
C ILE A 61 -0.29 -22.45 -0.91
N ARG A 62 -1.22 -22.61 -1.85
CA ARG A 62 -1.24 -21.89 -3.13
C ARG A 62 -1.19 -20.37 -2.94
N TYR A 63 -1.92 -19.81 -1.99
CA TYR A 63 -1.91 -18.36 -1.76
C TYR A 63 -0.60 -17.87 -1.17
N ILE A 64 0.04 -18.68 -0.33
CA ILE A 64 1.38 -18.38 0.19
C ILE A 64 2.39 -18.35 -0.97
N LEU A 65 2.39 -19.38 -1.83
CA LEU A 65 3.26 -19.45 -3.00
C LEU A 65 3.04 -18.29 -3.96
N ILE A 66 1.78 -17.99 -4.28
CA ILE A 66 1.44 -16.85 -5.14
C ILE A 66 1.94 -15.54 -4.52
N GLY A 67 1.75 -15.34 -3.21
CA GLY A 67 2.21 -14.13 -2.53
C GLY A 67 3.72 -13.96 -2.61
N VAL A 68 4.49 -15.00 -2.27
CA VAL A 68 5.97 -14.96 -2.32
C VAL A 68 6.49 -14.75 -3.74
N VAL A 69 5.96 -15.49 -4.72
CA VAL A 69 6.35 -15.31 -6.14
C VAL A 69 5.98 -13.91 -6.63
N SER A 70 4.83 -13.37 -6.21
CA SER A 70 4.42 -12.01 -6.56
C SER A 70 5.34 -10.95 -5.95
N ALA A 71 5.81 -11.15 -4.72
CA ALA A 71 6.78 -10.26 -4.09
C ALA A 71 8.11 -10.24 -4.86
N ILE A 72 8.61 -11.41 -5.26
CA ILE A 72 9.84 -11.53 -6.08
C ILE A 72 9.66 -10.85 -7.42
N ALA A 73 8.54 -11.09 -8.11
CA ALA A 73 8.23 -10.46 -9.38
C ALA A 73 8.17 -8.93 -9.25
N LEU A 74 7.49 -8.42 -8.22
CA LEU A 74 7.39 -6.99 -7.97
C LEU A 74 8.74 -6.37 -7.61
N TYR A 75 9.59 -7.06 -6.87
CA TYR A 75 10.97 -6.63 -6.63
C TYR A 75 11.74 -6.46 -7.94
N GLY A 76 11.63 -7.44 -8.86
CA GLY A 76 12.23 -7.36 -10.19
C GLY A 76 11.71 -6.17 -11.02
N ILE A 77 10.41 -5.87 -10.94
CA ILE A 77 9.82 -4.67 -11.58
C ILE A 77 10.44 -3.39 -11.02
N PHE A 78 10.60 -3.29 -9.71
CA PHE A 78 11.20 -2.12 -9.07
C PHE A 78 12.69 -1.99 -9.34
N TYR A 79 13.41 -3.10 -9.41
CA TYR A 79 14.81 -3.12 -9.81
C TYR A 79 14.99 -2.57 -11.24
N ALA A 80 14.21 -3.06 -12.20
CA ALA A 80 14.19 -2.53 -13.56
C ALA A 80 13.75 -1.06 -13.60
N GLY A 81 12.73 -0.70 -12.82
CA GLY A 81 12.25 0.68 -12.68
C GLY A 81 13.32 1.63 -12.13
N ASN A 82 14.14 1.20 -11.18
CA ASN A 82 15.26 1.98 -10.63
C ASN A 82 16.34 2.26 -11.68
N ILE A 83 16.62 1.29 -12.56
CA ILE A 83 17.55 1.46 -13.68
C ILE A 83 16.97 2.44 -14.71
N ILE A 84 15.74 2.18 -15.18
CA ILE A 84 15.09 3.00 -16.21
C ILE A 84 14.94 4.45 -15.74
N SER A 85 14.47 4.65 -14.51
CA SER A 85 14.32 5.99 -13.95
C SER A 85 15.64 6.74 -13.80
N GLY A 86 16.78 6.04 -13.66
CA GLY A 86 18.09 6.66 -13.68
C GLY A 86 18.49 7.29 -15.00
N TYR A 87 17.96 6.77 -16.11
CA TYR A 87 18.15 7.37 -17.42
C TYR A 87 17.15 8.51 -17.69
N LEU A 88 15.97 8.48 -17.07
CA LEU A 88 14.88 9.41 -17.37
C LEU A 88 14.83 10.63 -16.44
N PHE A 89 15.19 10.47 -15.17
CA PHE A 89 14.94 11.46 -14.13
C PHE A 89 16.20 11.75 -13.32
N PRO A 90 16.89 12.88 -13.57
CA PRO A 90 18.09 13.27 -12.81
C PRO A 90 17.88 13.41 -11.30
N PHE A 91 16.64 13.64 -10.86
CA PHE A 91 16.27 13.80 -9.45
C PHE A 91 15.93 12.48 -8.73
N LYS A 92 15.98 11.33 -9.42
CA LYS A 92 15.45 10.06 -8.88
C LYS A 92 16.13 9.62 -7.58
N ASP A 93 17.46 9.71 -7.50
CA ASP A 93 18.22 9.21 -6.35
C ASP A 93 17.96 10.04 -5.11
N ALA A 94 17.81 11.36 -5.25
CA ALA A 94 17.43 12.24 -4.14
C ALA A 94 16.03 11.88 -3.61
N GLN A 95 15.07 11.65 -4.51
CA GLN A 95 13.71 11.28 -4.12
C GLN A 95 13.63 9.88 -3.50
N ILE A 96 14.33 8.88 -4.05
CA ILE A 96 14.40 7.52 -3.49
C ILE A 96 15.09 7.55 -2.12
N SER A 97 16.23 8.24 -2.01
CA SER A 97 16.96 8.41 -0.75
C SER A 97 16.13 9.12 0.31
N SER A 98 15.28 10.08 -0.06
CA SER A 98 14.39 10.74 0.90
C SER A 98 13.40 9.77 1.55
N VAL A 99 12.94 8.74 0.83
CA VAL A 99 12.05 7.70 1.37
C VAL A 99 12.83 6.74 2.26
N TYR A 100 14.02 6.30 1.83
CA TYR A 100 14.88 5.44 2.64
C TYR A 100 15.43 6.14 3.88
N SER A 101 15.52 7.47 3.89
CA SER A 101 15.95 8.22 5.08
C SER A 101 15.04 7.97 6.28
N ASN A 102 13.79 7.53 6.07
CA ASN A 102 12.89 7.12 7.15
C ASN A 102 13.44 5.94 7.98
N LYS A 103 14.43 5.18 7.47
CA LYS A 103 15.16 4.16 8.24
C LYS A 103 15.83 4.71 9.50
N SER A 104 16.21 5.98 9.53
CA SER A 104 16.86 6.59 10.70
C SER A 104 15.91 6.75 11.90
N ASN A 105 14.60 6.67 11.68
CA ASN A 105 13.60 6.86 12.74
C ASN A 105 13.46 5.64 13.66
N ALA A 106 13.93 4.45 13.30
CA ALA A 106 13.80 3.26 14.15
C ALA A 106 14.87 2.21 13.81
N ASN A 107 15.11 1.25 14.69
CA ASN A 107 15.98 0.13 14.35
C ASN A 107 15.34 -0.73 13.24
N LEU A 108 16.18 -1.35 12.40
CA LEU A 108 15.72 -2.10 11.22
C LEU A 108 14.84 -3.31 11.57
N ALA A 109 15.05 -3.93 12.74
CA ALA A 109 14.23 -5.05 13.19
C ALA A 109 12.78 -4.61 13.48
N LEU A 110 12.60 -3.49 14.17
CA LEU A 110 11.29 -2.90 14.43
C LEU A 110 10.61 -2.48 13.12
N ILE A 111 11.34 -1.83 12.22
CA ILE A 111 10.82 -1.45 10.90
C ILE A 111 10.33 -2.67 10.15
N GLY A 112 11.14 -3.74 10.08
CA GLY A 112 10.77 -4.98 9.43
C GLY A 112 9.52 -5.64 10.04
N LEU A 113 9.41 -5.65 11.38
CA LEU A 113 8.23 -6.17 12.07
C LEU A 113 6.97 -5.35 11.76
N LEU A 114 7.07 -4.02 11.80
CA LEU A 114 5.94 -3.13 11.51
C LEU A 114 5.49 -3.28 10.05
N LEU A 115 6.43 -3.29 9.10
CA LEU A 115 6.15 -3.52 7.68
C LEU A 115 5.44 -4.86 7.46
N PHE A 116 5.98 -5.93 8.02
CA PHE A 116 5.51 -7.27 7.75
C PHE A 116 4.16 -7.59 8.41
N PHE A 117 3.94 -7.14 9.66
CA PHE A 117 2.77 -7.55 10.44
C PHE A 117 1.67 -6.48 10.54
N ILE A 118 1.99 -5.20 10.35
CA ILE A 118 1.02 -4.11 10.57
C ILE A 118 0.78 -3.33 9.29
N ILE A 119 1.81 -2.75 8.70
CA ILE A 119 1.70 -1.79 7.60
C ILE A 119 1.26 -2.51 6.32
N GLY A 120 2.02 -3.49 5.83
CA GLY A 120 1.68 -4.23 4.61
C GLY A 120 0.29 -4.89 4.70
N PRO A 121 -0.01 -5.71 5.73
CA PRO A 121 -1.34 -6.30 5.90
C PRO A 121 -2.45 -5.25 6.05
N GLY A 122 -2.18 -4.17 6.78
CA GLY A 122 -3.14 -3.12 7.04
C GLY A 122 -3.52 -2.32 5.80
N GLU A 123 -2.53 -1.98 4.97
CA GLU A 123 -2.73 -1.34 3.68
C GLU A 123 -3.60 -2.21 2.76
N GLU A 124 -3.37 -3.51 2.71
CA GLU A 124 -4.20 -4.40 1.89
C GLU A 124 -5.65 -4.50 2.38
N LEU A 125 -5.85 -4.56 3.70
CA LEU A 125 -7.20 -4.56 4.28
C LEU A 125 -7.96 -3.28 3.89
N TYR A 126 -7.31 -2.12 4.00
CA TYR A 126 -7.92 -0.84 3.66
C TYR A 126 -8.10 -0.65 2.14
N TRP A 127 -7.02 -0.74 1.36
CA TRP A 127 -7.05 -0.42 -0.06
C TRP A 127 -7.74 -1.49 -0.90
N ARG A 128 -7.48 -2.78 -0.66
CA ARG A 128 -8.07 -3.87 -1.47
C ARG A 128 -9.38 -4.34 -0.85
N GLY A 129 -9.35 -4.66 0.44
CA GLY A 129 -10.50 -5.19 1.17
C GLY A 129 -11.67 -4.23 1.25
N PHE A 130 -11.40 -2.93 1.44
CA PHE A 130 -12.42 -1.90 1.54
C PHE A 130 -12.55 -1.05 0.27
N ILE A 131 -11.55 -0.27 -0.12
CA ILE A 131 -11.68 0.73 -1.21
C ILE A 131 -11.95 0.05 -2.56
N GLN A 132 -11.05 -0.81 -3.03
CA GLN A 132 -11.17 -1.49 -4.32
C GLN A 132 -12.44 -2.34 -4.41
N ASN A 133 -12.72 -3.12 -3.36
CA ASN A 133 -13.94 -3.94 -3.28
C ASN A 133 -15.22 -3.09 -3.36
N THR A 134 -15.28 -1.98 -2.61
CA THR A 134 -16.43 -1.07 -2.60
C THR A 134 -16.63 -0.40 -3.97
N LEU A 135 -15.55 0.08 -4.59
CA LEU A 135 -15.61 0.67 -5.93
C LEU A 135 -15.94 -0.38 -7.00
N GLY A 136 -15.42 -1.60 -6.86
CA GLY A 136 -15.69 -2.72 -7.77
C GLY A 136 -17.16 -3.12 -7.78
N LYS A 137 -17.79 -3.16 -6.61
CA LYS A 137 -19.23 -3.43 -6.51
C LYS A 137 -20.10 -2.28 -7.04
N LYS A 138 -19.61 -1.02 -7.05
CA LYS A 138 -20.35 0.15 -7.57
C LYS A 138 -20.22 0.32 -9.08
N PHE A 139 -18.99 0.28 -9.58
CA PHE A 139 -18.64 0.68 -10.94
C PHE A 139 -18.28 -0.51 -11.84
N GLY A 140 -18.35 -1.72 -11.30
CA GLY A 140 -17.84 -2.92 -11.94
C GLY A 140 -16.37 -3.15 -11.62
N GLU A 141 -15.94 -4.40 -11.71
CA GLU A 141 -14.65 -4.87 -11.24
C GLU A 141 -13.45 -4.14 -11.87
N ASN A 142 -13.48 -3.92 -13.19
CA ASN A 142 -12.39 -3.26 -13.92
C ASN A 142 -12.26 -1.79 -13.54
N LYS A 143 -13.39 -1.05 -13.53
CA LYS A 143 -13.39 0.38 -13.19
C LYS A 143 -13.06 0.59 -11.71
N GLY A 144 -13.60 -0.25 -10.83
CA GLY A 144 -13.30 -0.19 -9.40
C GLY A 144 -11.83 -0.44 -9.07
N TYR A 145 -11.21 -1.40 -9.77
CA TYR A 145 -9.76 -1.60 -9.73
C TYR A 145 -9.01 -0.34 -10.15
N LEU A 146 -9.25 0.19 -11.35
CA LEU A 146 -8.52 1.36 -11.85
C LEU A 146 -8.72 2.60 -10.97
N PHE A 147 -9.94 2.87 -10.50
CA PHE A 147 -10.19 3.97 -9.58
C PHE A 147 -9.47 3.79 -8.24
N SER A 148 -9.42 2.57 -7.70
CA SER A 148 -8.67 2.30 -6.48
C SER A 148 -7.17 2.53 -6.65
N VAL A 149 -6.60 2.15 -7.79
CA VAL A 149 -5.19 2.42 -8.12
C VAL A 149 -4.90 3.92 -8.15
N LEU A 150 -5.75 4.68 -8.84
CA LEU A 150 -5.59 6.12 -8.95
C LEU A 150 -5.70 6.80 -7.59
N LEU A 151 -6.65 6.39 -6.75
CA LEU A 151 -6.81 6.93 -5.38
C LEU A 151 -5.63 6.56 -4.48
N TYR A 152 -5.13 5.33 -4.57
CA TYR A 152 -3.95 4.86 -3.83
C TYR A 152 -2.70 5.67 -4.17
N ALA A 153 -2.48 5.95 -5.44
CA ALA A 153 -1.39 6.82 -5.85
C ALA A 153 -1.64 8.30 -5.50
N ALA A 154 -2.89 8.77 -5.61
CA ALA A 154 -3.22 10.16 -5.37
C ALA A 154 -2.93 10.61 -3.94
N VAL A 155 -3.14 9.76 -2.92
CA VAL A 155 -2.79 10.12 -1.53
C VAL A 155 -1.29 10.35 -1.34
N HIS A 156 -0.45 9.81 -2.23
CA HIS A 156 1.00 10.03 -2.20
C HIS A 156 1.43 11.33 -2.91
N ILE A 157 0.56 12.00 -3.67
CA ILE A 157 0.91 13.27 -4.34
C ILE A 157 1.33 14.33 -3.32
N VAL A 158 0.71 14.31 -2.13
CA VAL A 158 1.00 15.24 -1.03
C VAL A 158 2.45 15.18 -0.54
N THR A 159 3.15 14.08 -0.81
CA THR A 159 4.56 13.92 -0.43
C THR A 159 5.51 14.78 -1.25
N GLY A 160 5.06 15.33 -2.39
CA GLY A 160 5.92 16.03 -3.35
C GLY A 160 7.00 15.14 -3.99
N ASN A 161 6.92 13.82 -3.78
CA ASN A 161 7.91 12.86 -4.24
C ASN A 161 7.36 12.10 -5.46
N PHE A 162 7.85 12.49 -6.64
CA PHE A 162 7.41 11.91 -7.91
C PHE A 162 7.69 10.41 -7.98
N MET A 163 8.90 9.97 -7.58
CA MET A 163 9.26 8.55 -7.56
C MET A 163 8.34 7.73 -6.65
N LEU A 164 7.92 8.27 -5.50
CA LEU A 164 6.99 7.61 -4.59
C LEU A 164 5.58 7.50 -5.18
N VAL A 165 5.09 8.52 -5.89
CA VAL A 165 3.79 8.46 -6.58
C VAL A 165 3.80 7.41 -7.69
N ILE A 166 4.88 7.33 -8.48
CA ILE A 166 5.03 6.30 -9.50
C ILE A 166 5.14 4.91 -8.87
N ALA A 167 5.90 4.75 -7.78
CA ALA A 167 5.97 3.50 -7.03
C ALA A 167 4.58 3.06 -6.53
N ALA A 168 3.80 3.98 -5.95
CA ALA A 168 2.43 3.72 -5.53
C ALA A 168 1.51 3.34 -6.69
N LEU A 169 1.66 3.94 -7.88
CA LEU A 169 0.92 3.52 -9.08
C LEU A 169 1.27 2.08 -9.50
N VAL A 170 2.56 1.73 -9.55
CA VAL A 170 3.02 0.39 -9.93
C VAL A 170 2.52 -0.65 -8.92
N CYS A 171 2.70 -0.40 -7.62
CA CYS A 171 2.19 -1.25 -6.55
C CYS A 171 0.66 -1.37 -6.57
N GLY A 172 -0.04 -0.25 -6.76
CA GLY A 172 -1.49 -0.19 -6.93
C GLY A 172 -1.96 -1.08 -8.07
N LEU A 173 -1.37 -0.92 -9.26
CA LEU A 173 -1.67 -1.74 -10.43
C LEU A 173 -1.43 -3.22 -10.14
N PHE A 174 -0.26 -3.56 -9.61
CA PHE A 174 0.16 -4.94 -9.41
C PHE A 174 -0.69 -5.66 -8.37
N TRP A 175 -0.74 -5.17 -7.13
CA TRP A 175 -1.50 -5.79 -6.05
C TRP A 175 -3.01 -5.67 -6.24
N GLY A 176 -3.48 -4.57 -6.85
CA GLY A 176 -4.89 -4.42 -7.18
C GLY A 176 -5.34 -5.44 -8.24
N TRP A 177 -4.49 -5.74 -9.24
CA TRP A 177 -4.74 -6.82 -10.19
C TRP A 177 -4.66 -8.20 -9.53
N LEU A 178 -3.69 -8.42 -8.64
CA LEU A 178 -3.54 -9.68 -7.91
C LEU A 178 -4.77 -9.97 -7.05
N TYR A 179 -5.26 -8.96 -6.31
CA TYR A 179 -6.50 -9.06 -5.54
C TYR A 179 -7.70 -9.39 -6.43
N LYS A 180 -7.80 -8.67 -7.56
CA LYS A 180 -8.87 -8.86 -8.55
C LYS A 180 -8.89 -10.29 -9.10
N LYS A 181 -7.71 -10.84 -9.42
CA LYS A 181 -7.53 -12.17 -10.00
C LYS A 181 -7.79 -13.29 -8.99
N GLU A 182 -7.19 -13.21 -7.81
CA GLU A 182 -7.28 -14.28 -6.80
C GLU A 182 -8.53 -14.19 -5.93
N LYS A 183 -9.23 -13.05 -5.93
CA LYS A 183 -10.41 -12.80 -5.08
C LYS A 183 -10.17 -13.05 -3.60
N SER A 184 -8.92 -12.89 -3.17
CA SER A 184 -8.49 -13.12 -1.78
C SER A 184 -7.43 -12.08 -1.41
N LEU A 185 -7.49 -11.61 -0.16
CA LEU A 185 -6.50 -10.71 0.40
C LEU A 185 -5.21 -11.43 0.80
N ILE A 186 -5.28 -12.73 1.12
CA ILE A 186 -4.14 -13.51 1.63
C ILE A 186 -2.91 -13.43 0.72
N PRO A 187 -2.98 -13.75 -0.59
CA PRO A 187 -1.79 -13.69 -1.44
C PRO A 187 -1.26 -12.26 -1.58
N VAL A 188 -2.12 -11.25 -1.51
CA VAL A 188 -1.74 -9.84 -1.66
C VAL A 188 -1.07 -9.33 -0.40
N ILE A 189 -1.60 -9.65 0.78
CA ILE A 189 -1.00 -9.36 2.08
C ILE A 189 0.40 -9.96 2.18
N ILE A 190 0.54 -11.23 1.80
CA ILE A 190 1.85 -11.90 1.80
C ILE A 190 2.80 -11.22 0.81
N SER A 191 2.33 -10.93 -0.41
CA SER A 191 3.12 -10.25 -1.42
C SER A 191 3.63 -8.89 -0.93
N HIS A 192 2.74 -8.07 -0.37
CA HIS A 192 3.07 -6.73 0.12
C HIS A 192 4.04 -6.81 1.30
N ALA A 193 3.72 -7.58 2.34
CA ALA A 193 4.57 -7.71 3.53
C ALA A 193 5.99 -8.22 3.22
N VAL A 194 6.09 -9.24 2.35
CA VAL A 194 7.39 -9.78 1.93
C VAL A 194 8.14 -8.78 1.06
N TRP A 195 7.45 -8.11 0.14
CA TRP A 195 8.06 -7.11 -0.74
C TRP A 195 8.57 -5.91 0.07
N ASP A 196 7.79 -5.37 1.00
CA ASP A 196 8.18 -4.26 1.88
C ASP A 196 9.43 -4.61 2.68
N LEU A 197 9.42 -5.77 3.35
CA LEU A 197 10.57 -6.23 4.10
C LEU A 197 11.80 -6.36 3.20
N THR A 198 11.61 -6.88 1.99
CA THR A 198 12.71 -7.10 1.05
C THR A 198 13.27 -5.79 0.51
N ILE A 199 12.44 -4.95 -0.10
CA ILE A 199 12.89 -3.73 -0.75
C ILE A 199 13.31 -2.66 0.27
N PHE A 200 12.70 -2.66 1.45
CA PHE A 200 13.02 -1.66 2.45
C PHE A 200 14.17 -2.10 3.36
N VAL A 201 14.20 -3.34 3.84
CA VAL A 201 15.16 -3.77 4.86
C VAL A 201 16.28 -4.65 4.29
N LEU A 202 15.94 -5.69 3.53
CA LEU A 202 16.92 -6.73 3.15
C LEU A 202 17.80 -6.35 1.96
N LEU A 203 17.18 -5.84 0.89
CA LEU A 203 17.80 -5.59 -0.42
C LEU A 203 17.37 -4.22 -0.98
N PRO A 204 17.71 -3.10 -0.31
CA PRO A 204 17.33 -1.77 -0.75
C PRO A 204 17.95 -1.39 -2.10
N LEU A 205 17.13 -0.75 -2.93
CA LEU A 205 17.55 -0.19 -4.21
C LEU A 205 18.10 1.22 -3.98
N MET A 206 19.41 1.31 -3.77
CA MET A 206 20.15 2.58 -3.61
C MET A 206 21.02 2.85 -4.84
#